data_AF-A0A1Y1N2M7-F1
#
_entry.id   AF-A0A1Y1N2M7-F1
#
_cell.length_a   1.000
_cell.length_b   1.000
_cell.length_c   1.000
_cell.angle_alpha   90.00
_cell.angle_beta   90.00
_cell.angle_gamma   90.00
#
_symmetry.space_group_name_H-M   'P 1'
#
loop_
_entity.id
_entity.type
_entity.pdbx_description
1 polymer ?
#
loop_
_entity_poly.entity_id
_entity_poly.type
_entity_poly.pdbx_seq_one_letter_code
_entity_poly.pdbx_strand_id
1 'polypeptide(L)'
;FLLRSFKISSTFKLPPPRFVGYAENENFNDYLIKTEGCRIPYMDPLDPSIIQFIAKEKRVSCNKNKPPLFKSNLTAIYVIESSLKSYKIQNISALDCCYSVLKRVVPNSTENDNQVEDGPCQAFTRDAEIKDEFVKILCTYNKIKVYKDFFSFVPIKPTIAKKKYSGLQ
;
A
#
# COMPACT_ATOMS: atom_id res chain seq x y z
N PHE A 1 -10.72 48.32 -9.17
CA PHE A 1 -10.75 47.10 -8.35
C PHE A 1 -9.61 47.14 -7.34
N LEU A 2 -9.92 47.35 -6.06
CA LEU A 2 -8.93 47.42 -4.97
C LEU A 2 -8.61 45.99 -4.51
N LEU A 3 -7.37 45.54 -4.73
CA LEU A 3 -6.84 44.31 -4.17
C LEU A 3 -6.54 44.55 -2.67
N ARG A 4 -7.38 44.00 -1.79
CA ARG A 4 -7.06 43.92 -0.36
C ARG A 4 -6.09 42.76 -0.14
N SER A 5 -4.84 43.08 0.20
CA SER A 5 -3.88 42.09 0.71
C SER A 5 -4.29 41.65 2.11
N PHE A 6 -4.61 40.36 2.27
CA PHE A 6 -4.75 39.74 3.57
C PHE A 6 -3.38 39.36 4.12
N LYS A 7 -2.99 39.96 5.25
CA LYS A 7 -1.84 39.49 6.05
C LYS A 7 -2.35 38.38 6.98
N ILE A 8 -1.90 37.16 6.74
CA ILE A 8 -2.11 36.04 7.66
C ILE A 8 -1.11 36.20 8.81
N SER A 9 -1.62 36.38 10.03
CA SER A 9 -0.80 36.42 11.25
C SER A 9 -0.22 35.04 11.53
N SER A 10 1.10 34.92 11.57
CA SER A 10 1.84 33.67 11.73
C SER A 10 1.88 33.12 13.16
N THR A 11 1.08 33.65 14.08
CA THR A 11 1.09 33.26 15.50
C THR A 11 0.14 32.13 15.87
N PHE A 12 -0.63 31.58 14.92
CA PHE A 12 -1.51 30.45 15.21
C PHE A 12 -0.72 29.14 15.28
N LYS A 13 -0.10 28.88 16.43
CA LYS A 13 0.47 27.56 16.76
C LYS A 13 -0.67 26.61 17.03
N LEU A 14 -0.89 25.66 16.13
CA LEU A 14 -1.77 24.53 16.41
C LEU A 14 -1.23 23.80 17.64
N PRO A 15 -2.09 23.47 18.62
CA PRO A 15 -1.67 22.65 19.74
C PRO A 15 -1.19 21.30 19.19
N PRO A 16 -0.21 20.65 19.84
CA PRO A 16 0.27 19.35 19.42
C PRO A 16 -0.91 18.36 19.38
N PRO A 17 -0.97 17.46 18.38
CA PRO A 17 -2.02 16.47 18.32
C PRO A 17 -1.95 15.61 19.59
N ARG A 18 -2.95 15.75 20.47
CA ARG A 18 -3.21 14.77 21.52
C ARG A 18 -3.84 13.57 20.84
N PHE A 19 -3.02 12.61 20.45
CA PHE A 19 -3.51 11.25 20.26
C PHE A 19 -3.96 10.79 21.64
N VAL A 20 -5.27 10.88 21.90
CA VAL A 20 -5.89 10.22 23.05
C VAL A 20 -5.82 8.74 22.74
N GLY A 21 -4.69 8.12 23.09
CA GLY A 21 -4.62 6.67 23.24
C GLY A 21 -5.69 6.25 24.22
N TYR A 22 -6.30 5.10 23.97
CA TYR A 22 -7.30 4.46 24.83
C TYR A 22 -6.87 4.57 26.29
N ALA A 23 -7.49 5.49 27.03
CA ALA A 23 -7.50 5.47 28.48
C ALA A 23 -8.57 4.44 28.84
N GLU A 24 -8.13 3.25 29.22
CA GLU A 24 -9.00 2.32 29.92
C GLU A 24 -9.42 3.00 31.22
N ASN A 25 -10.74 3.11 31.41
CA ASN A 25 -11.45 3.65 32.58
C ASN A 25 -11.79 5.14 32.54
N GLU A 26 -12.98 5.44 32.01
CA GLU A 26 -14.16 5.91 32.76
C GLU A 26 -15.17 6.54 31.79
N ASN A 27 -16.34 5.90 31.60
CA ASN A 27 -17.58 6.46 31.02
C ASN A 27 -17.44 7.50 29.89
N PHE A 28 -16.83 7.14 28.76
CA PHE A 28 -16.98 7.88 27.50
C PHE A 28 -18.14 7.30 26.68
N ASN A 29 -19.38 7.37 27.20
CA ASN A 29 -20.53 6.77 26.51
C ASN A 29 -21.00 7.55 25.28
N ASP A 30 -20.51 8.77 25.05
CA ASP A 30 -21.10 9.65 24.02
C ASP A 30 -20.16 10.00 22.86
N TYR A 31 -18.83 10.04 23.05
CA TYR A 31 -17.89 10.59 22.06
C TYR A 31 -16.56 9.82 21.97
N LEU A 32 -16.16 9.45 20.74
CA LEU A 32 -14.83 8.96 20.39
C LEU A 32 -13.78 10.09 20.38
N ILE A 33 -14.16 11.28 19.89
CA ILE A 33 -13.32 12.48 19.94
C ILE A 33 -14.18 13.62 20.50
N LYS A 34 -13.69 14.30 21.54
CA LYS A 34 -14.33 15.50 22.09
C LYS A 34 -13.31 16.61 22.30
N THR A 35 -13.32 17.57 21.37
CA THR A 35 -12.52 18.80 21.43
C THR A 35 -13.41 20.00 21.14
N GLU A 36 -12.93 21.22 21.40
CA GLU A 36 -13.63 22.47 21.07
C GLU A 36 -13.97 22.57 19.57
N GLY A 37 -13.10 22.08 18.69
CA GLY A 37 -13.25 22.18 17.23
C GLY A 37 -13.77 20.92 16.53
N CYS A 38 -13.87 19.77 17.21
CA CYS A 38 -14.29 18.51 16.61
C CYS A 38 -14.94 17.59 17.66
N ARG A 39 -16.10 17.05 17.31
CA ARG A 39 -16.84 16.09 18.12
C ARG A 39 -17.23 14.90 17.24
N ILE A 40 -16.63 13.74 17.49
CA ILE A 40 -17.00 12.47 16.85
C ILE A 40 -17.70 11.64 17.91
N PRO A 41 -18.97 11.25 17.70
CA PRO A 41 -19.69 10.41 18.64
C PRO A 41 -19.03 9.03 18.76
N TYR A 42 -19.20 8.37 19.90
CA TYR A 42 -18.83 6.97 20.02
C TYR A 42 -19.77 6.14 19.13
N MET A 43 -19.21 5.30 18.28
CA MET A 43 -19.96 4.37 17.45
C MET A 43 -19.48 2.96 17.79
N ASP A 44 -20.38 2.11 18.28
CA ASP A 44 -20.07 0.70 18.48
C ASP A 44 -19.88 0.04 17.11
N PRO A 45 -18.68 -0.46 16.76
CA PRO A 45 -18.43 -1.14 15.49
C PRO A 45 -19.23 -2.45 15.34
N LEU A 46 -19.87 -2.93 16.40
CA LEU A 46 -20.77 -4.07 16.42
C LEU A 46 -22.21 -3.68 16.80
N ASP A 47 -22.60 -2.41 16.60
CA ASP A 47 -23.98 -1.98 16.87
C ASP A 47 -24.99 -2.82 16.07
N PRO A 48 -26.09 -3.30 16.69
CA PRO A 48 -27.08 -4.12 16.00
C PRO A 48 -27.66 -3.50 14.71
N SER A 49 -27.72 -2.17 14.62
CA SER A 49 -28.18 -1.45 13.44
C SER A 49 -27.24 -1.58 12.24
N ILE A 50 -25.94 -1.83 12.46
CA ILE A 50 -24.93 -1.95 11.40
C ILE A 50 -24.53 -3.38 11.09
N ILE A 51 -24.70 -4.34 12.01
CA ILE A 51 -24.30 -5.75 11.83
C ILE A 51 -24.87 -6.32 10.53
N GLN A 52 -26.11 -5.97 10.16
CA GLN A 52 -26.75 -6.44 8.93
C GLN A 52 -26.03 -6.02 7.63
N PHE A 53 -25.21 -4.96 7.68
CA PHE A 53 -24.41 -4.49 6.55
C PHE A 53 -22.99 -5.08 6.55
N ILE A 54 -22.59 -5.74 7.63
CA ILE A 54 -21.28 -6.39 7.76
C ILE A 54 -21.40 -7.83 7.29
N ALA A 55 -20.98 -8.08 6.05
CA ALA A 55 -20.91 -9.43 5.50
C ALA A 55 -19.49 -9.99 5.60
N LYS A 56 -19.38 -11.28 5.94
CA LYS A 56 -18.12 -11.99 5.83
C LYS A 56 -17.85 -12.31 4.37
N GLU A 57 -16.77 -11.76 3.84
CA GLU A 57 -16.44 -12.02 2.45
C GLU A 57 -15.96 -13.45 2.21
N LYS A 58 -16.33 -13.97 1.03
CA LYS A 58 -15.89 -15.29 0.58
C LYS A 58 -14.37 -15.25 0.37
N ARG A 59 -13.67 -16.24 0.92
CA ARG A 59 -12.24 -16.39 0.67
C ARG A 59 -12.00 -16.60 -0.82
N VAL A 60 -11.22 -15.70 -1.43
CA VAL A 60 -10.80 -15.83 -2.82
C VAL A 60 -9.71 -16.90 -2.93
N SER A 61 -9.88 -17.86 -3.84
CA SER A 61 -8.80 -18.80 -4.18
C SER A 61 -7.84 -18.12 -5.15
N CYS A 62 -6.72 -17.63 -4.61
CA CYS A 62 -5.66 -17.03 -5.41
C CYS A 62 -4.87 -18.11 -6.15
N ASN A 63 -4.43 -17.81 -7.38
CA ASN A 63 -3.47 -18.60 -8.15
C ASN A 63 -3.80 -20.11 -8.27
N LYS A 64 -5.09 -20.49 -8.29
CA LYS A 64 -5.55 -21.89 -8.35
C LYS A 64 -4.94 -22.76 -7.23
N ASN A 65 -4.86 -22.22 -6.01
CA ASN A 65 -4.26 -22.85 -4.84
C ASN A 65 -2.74 -23.15 -4.96
N LYS A 66 -2.03 -22.49 -5.88
CA LYS A 66 -0.57 -22.55 -5.91
C LYS A 66 0.01 -21.60 -4.85
N PRO A 67 1.06 -22.03 -4.12
CA PRO A 67 1.77 -21.14 -3.21
C PRO A 67 2.42 -20.00 -4.00
N PRO A 68 2.66 -18.82 -3.39
CA PRO A 68 3.35 -17.72 -4.05
C PRO A 68 4.75 -18.14 -4.52
N LEU A 69 5.19 -17.63 -5.68
CA LEU A 69 6.53 -17.87 -6.20
C LEU A 69 7.56 -16.90 -5.61
N PHE A 70 7.10 -15.73 -5.17
CA PHE A 70 7.94 -14.70 -4.56
C PHE A 70 7.44 -14.34 -3.17
N LYS A 71 8.39 -13.99 -2.29
CA LYS A 71 8.15 -13.27 -1.04
C LYS A 71 8.75 -11.87 -1.16
N SER A 72 8.28 -10.95 -0.33
CA SER A 72 8.87 -9.61 -0.22
C SER A 72 9.28 -9.29 1.21
N ASN A 73 10.20 -8.35 1.33
CA ASN A 73 10.40 -7.56 2.55
C ASN A 73 10.04 -6.10 2.26
N LEU A 74 10.55 -5.15 3.06
CA LEU A 74 10.23 -3.73 2.91
C LEU A 74 10.74 -3.09 1.61
N THR A 75 11.77 -3.65 0.97
CA THR A 75 12.48 -3.00 -0.16
C THR A 75 12.84 -3.94 -1.28
N ALA A 76 12.50 -5.23 -1.19
CA ALA A 76 12.94 -6.21 -2.16
C ALA A 76 11.98 -7.41 -2.25
N ILE A 77 12.09 -8.09 -3.38
CA ILE A 77 11.41 -9.35 -3.70
C ILE A 77 12.43 -10.47 -3.82
N TYR A 78 12.03 -11.69 -3.45
CA TYR A 78 12.89 -12.87 -3.46
C TYR A 78 12.10 -14.10 -3.93
N VAL A 79 12.70 -14.93 -4.78
CA VAL A 79 12.15 -16.23 -5.15
C VAL A 79 12.01 -17.12 -3.92
N ILE A 80 10.88 -17.82 -3.81
CA ILE A 80 10.67 -18.90 -2.87
C ILE A 80 11.02 -20.22 -3.57
N GLU A 81 12.23 -20.73 -3.36
CA GLU A 81 12.70 -21.92 -4.07
C GLU A 81 11.82 -23.16 -3.85
N SER A 82 11.25 -23.31 -2.64
CA SER A 82 10.32 -24.41 -2.34
C SER A 82 9.05 -24.39 -3.20
N SER A 83 8.64 -23.23 -3.71
CA SER A 83 7.45 -23.06 -4.55
C SER A 83 7.69 -23.45 -6.01
N LEU A 84 8.94 -23.52 -6.49
CA LEU A 84 9.27 -23.79 -7.91
C LEU A 84 8.61 -25.07 -8.44
N LYS A 85 8.54 -26.11 -7.60
CA LYS A 85 7.90 -27.39 -7.93
C LYS A 85 6.41 -27.23 -8.28
N SER A 86 5.68 -26.36 -7.59
CA SER A 86 4.26 -26.08 -7.84
C SER A 86 4.01 -25.38 -9.18
N TYR A 87 5.07 -24.78 -9.76
CA TYR A 87 5.05 -24.14 -11.07
C TYR A 87 5.69 -24.98 -12.18
N LYS A 88 6.09 -26.24 -11.88
CA LYS A 88 6.78 -27.14 -12.82
C LYS A 88 8.10 -26.56 -13.36
N ILE A 89 8.75 -25.70 -12.57
CA ILE A 89 10.04 -25.12 -12.92
C ILE A 89 11.14 -26.05 -12.38
N GLN A 90 11.95 -26.60 -13.27
CA GLN A 90 13.07 -27.48 -12.90
C GLN A 90 14.39 -26.73 -12.87
N ASN A 91 14.58 -25.80 -13.81
CA ASN A 91 15.79 -24.99 -13.91
C ASN A 91 15.44 -23.51 -13.74
N ILE A 92 15.88 -22.91 -12.63
CA ILE A 92 15.65 -21.47 -12.36
C ILE A 92 16.32 -20.56 -13.39
N SER A 93 17.42 -21.00 -14.02
CA SER A 93 18.12 -20.21 -15.03
C SER A 93 17.33 -20.09 -16.34
N ALA A 94 16.31 -20.94 -16.55
CA ALA A 94 15.38 -20.86 -17.69
C ALA A 94 14.07 -20.13 -17.34
N LEU A 95 13.98 -19.55 -16.13
CA LEU A 95 12.87 -18.73 -15.69
C LEU A 95 13.18 -17.27 -15.98
N ASP A 96 12.49 -16.71 -16.96
CA ASP A 96 12.61 -15.30 -17.32
C ASP A 96 11.58 -14.49 -16.54
N CYS A 97 12.04 -13.72 -15.56
CA CYS A 97 11.20 -12.85 -14.75
C CYS A 97 11.52 -11.38 -14.98
N CYS A 98 10.49 -10.55 -14.93
CA CYS A 98 10.67 -9.12 -14.78
C CYS A 98 9.59 -8.49 -13.93
N TYR A 99 9.92 -7.33 -13.36
CA TYR A 99 8.94 -6.47 -12.74
C TYR A 99 8.71 -5.22 -13.57
N SER A 100 7.48 -4.72 -13.56
CA SER A 100 7.10 -3.44 -14.15
C SER A 100 6.42 -2.58 -13.11
N VAL A 101 6.72 -1.29 -13.09
CA VAL A 101 6.04 -0.33 -12.22
C VAL A 101 4.59 -0.19 -12.69
N LEU A 102 3.65 -0.19 -11.75
CA LEU A 102 2.26 0.11 -12.05
C LEU A 102 1.99 1.59 -11.81
N LYS A 103 1.39 2.24 -12.80
CA LYS A 103 0.94 3.63 -12.67
C LYS A 103 -0.55 3.72 -12.92
N ARG A 104 -1.24 4.47 -12.06
CA ARG A 104 -2.64 4.83 -12.29
C ARG A 104 -2.71 5.77 -13.48
N VAL A 105 -3.60 5.47 -14.42
CA VAL A 105 -3.90 6.38 -15.53
C VAL A 105 -4.97 7.35 -15.02
N VAL A 106 -4.71 8.65 -15.10
CA VAL A 106 -5.67 9.66 -14.66
C VAL A 106 -6.87 9.60 -15.62
N PRO A 107 -8.08 9.30 -15.12
CA PRO A 107 -9.25 9.21 -15.98
C PRO A 107 -9.66 10.60 -16.48
N ASN A 108 -10.18 10.66 -17.70
CA ASN A 108 -10.88 11.83 -18.21
C ASN A 108 -12.23 12.01 -17.48
N SER A 109 -12.88 13.17 -17.64
CA SER A 109 -14.14 13.50 -16.94
C SER A 109 -15.30 12.53 -17.19
N THR A 110 -15.22 11.71 -18.24
CA THR A 110 -16.24 10.74 -18.66
C THR A 110 -15.84 9.29 -18.42
N GLU A 111 -14.62 9.04 -17.95
CA GLU A 111 -14.08 7.68 -17.78
C GLU A 111 -14.10 7.24 -16.32
N ASN A 112 -14.30 5.95 -16.10
CA ASN A 112 -14.17 5.35 -14.78
C ASN A 112 -12.69 5.25 -14.38
N ASP A 113 -12.42 5.45 -13.10
CA ASP A 113 -11.07 5.35 -12.52
C ASP A 113 -10.67 3.88 -12.28
N ASN A 114 -10.46 3.14 -13.37
CA ASN A 114 -10.13 1.72 -13.31
C ASN A 114 -8.94 1.33 -14.20
N GLN A 115 -8.20 2.32 -14.71
CA GLN A 115 -7.11 2.11 -15.65
C GLN A 115 -5.74 2.19 -14.97
N VAL A 116 -4.88 1.24 -15.31
CA VAL A 116 -3.48 1.17 -14.89
C VAL A 116 -2.60 0.85 -16.09
N GLU A 117 -1.44 1.47 -16.16
CA GLU A 117 -0.42 1.21 -17.17
C GLU A 117 0.81 0.55 -16.53
N ASP A 118 1.47 -0.28 -17.32
CA ASP A 118 2.74 -0.89 -16.95
C ASP A 118 3.91 -0.05 -17.47
N GLY A 119 4.86 0.24 -16.60
CA GLY A 119 6.15 0.78 -16.98
C GLY A 119 7.04 -0.26 -17.70
N PRO A 120 8.29 0.12 -18.02
CA PRO A 120 9.25 -0.78 -18.61
C PRO A 120 9.55 -1.98 -17.69
N CYS A 121 9.70 -3.14 -18.31
CA CYS A 121 9.98 -4.43 -17.68
C CYS A 121 11.47 -4.51 -17.32
N GLN A 122 11.76 -4.58 -16.03
CA GLN A 122 13.11 -4.69 -15.45
C GLN A 122 13.37 -6.16 -15.10
N ALA A 123 14.27 -6.79 -15.86
CA ALA A 123 14.58 -8.20 -15.72
C ALA A 123 15.37 -8.50 -14.44
N PHE A 124 15.10 -9.65 -13.83
CA PHE A 124 15.81 -10.14 -12.65
C PHE A 124 15.69 -11.67 -12.56
N THR A 125 16.59 -12.33 -11.81
CA THR A 125 16.65 -13.80 -11.74
C THR A 125 16.13 -14.36 -10.42
N ARG A 126 16.66 -13.90 -9.28
CA ARG A 126 16.34 -14.45 -7.95
C ARG A 126 15.73 -13.43 -7.02
N ASP A 127 16.20 -12.20 -7.13
CA ASP A 127 15.77 -11.10 -6.29
C ASP A 127 15.90 -9.80 -7.05
N ALA A 128 15.16 -8.79 -6.57
CA ALA A 128 15.25 -7.43 -7.07
C ALA A 128 14.98 -6.46 -5.93
N GLU A 129 15.78 -5.40 -5.85
CA GLU A 129 15.50 -4.24 -5.03
C GLU A 129 14.43 -3.38 -5.71
N ILE A 130 13.34 -3.10 -4.99
CA ILE A 130 12.20 -2.34 -5.50
C ILE A 130 12.18 -0.97 -4.86
N LYS A 131 12.20 0.06 -5.71
CA LYS A 131 12.19 1.48 -5.29
C LYS A 131 10.82 2.14 -5.49
N ASP A 132 9.94 1.48 -6.25
CA ASP A 132 8.61 1.96 -6.60
C ASP A 132 7.55 1.40 -5.65
N GLU A 133 6.47 2.14 -5.45
CA GLU A 133 5.41 1.78 -4.49
C GLU A 133 4.58 0.58 -4.96
N PHE A 134 4.36 0.44 -6.27
CA PHE A 134 3.53 -0.64 -6.83
C PHE A 134 4.22 -1.26 -8.03
N VAL A 135 4.44 -2.56 -7.97
CA VAL A 135 5.05 -3.30 -9.07
C VAL A 135 4.25 -4.56 -9.38
N LYS A 136 4.25 -4.92 -10.67
CA LYS A 136 3.76 -6.19 -11.17
C LYS A 136 4.95 -7.07 -11.53
N ILE A 137 4.95 -8.31 -11.07
CA ILE A 137 5.90 -9.34 -11.51
C ILE A 137 5.23 -10.19 -12.57
N LEU A 138 5.98 -10.50 -13.63
CA LEU A 138 5.61 -11.48 -14.64
C LEU A 138 6.79 -12.41 -14.87
N CYS A 139 6.55 -13.71 -14.82
CA CYS A 139 7.55 -14.70 -15.19
C CYS A 139 7.07 -15.63 -16.29
N THR A 140 7.98 -15.95 -17.19
CA THR A 140 7.81 -16.94 -18.23
C THR A 140 8.84 -18.06 -18.10
N TYR A 141 8.41 -19.29 -18.36
CA TYR A 141 9.28 -20.46 -18.42
C TYR A 141 9.05 -21.12 -19.76
N ASN A 142 10.11 -21.33 -20.55
CA ASN A 142 10.02 -21.78 -21.95
C ASN A 142 9.03 -20.94 -22.78
N LYS A 143 9.06 -19.60 -22.61
CA LYS A 143 8.16 -18.61 -23.26
C LYS A 143 6.68 -18.71 -22.86
N ILE A 144 6.33 -19.54 -21.87
CA ILE A 144 4.96 -19.66 -21.35
C ILE A 144 4.85 -18.88 -20.04
N LYS A 145 3.83 -18.04 -19.89
CA LYS A 145 3.55 -17.33 -18.64
C LYS A 145 3.18 -18.30 -17.54
N VAL A 146 4.02 -18.39 -16.51
CA VAL A 146 3.84 -19.30 -15.38
C VAL A 146 3.42 -18.57 -14.10
N TYR A 147 3.74 -17.28 -13.99
CA TYR A 147 3.47 -16.48 -12.81
C TYR A 147 3.13 -15.03 -13.17
N LYS A 148 2.17 -14.46 -12.44
CA LYS A 148 1.82 -13.04 -12.46
C LYS A 148 1.36 -12.67 -11.05
N ASP A 149 1.93 -11.63 -10.48
CA ASP A 149 1.54 -11.17 -9.15
C ASP A 149 1.87 -9.68 -8.96
N PHE A 150 1.37 -9.11 -7.88
CA PHE A 150 1.48 -7.69 -7.59
C PHE A 150 2.01 -7.46 -6.19
N PHE A 151 2.93 -6.51 -6.06
CA PHE A 151 3.56 -6.17 -4.79
C PHE A 151 3.40 -4.67 -4.54
N SER A 152 3.18 -4.34 -3.27
CA SER A 152 3.19 -2.97 -2.79
C SER A 152 4.33 -2.79 -1.79
N PHE A 153 5.01 -1.65 -1.91
CA PHE A 153 6.11 -1.23 -1.07
C PHE A 153 5.83 0.17 -0.53
N VAL A 154 6.43 0.48 0.61
CA VAL A 154 6.38 1.82 1.21
C VAL A 154 7.80 2.37 1.24
N PRO A 155 8.36 2.76 0.07
CA PRO A 155 9.69 3.33 0.00
C PRO A 155 9.77 4.62 0.83
N ILE A 156 10.88 4.79 1.55
CA ILE A 156 11.10 6.01 2.32
C ILE A 156 11.25 7.17 1.34
N LYS A 157 10.42 8.21 1.48
CA LYS A 157 10.51 9.41 0.66
C LYS A 157 11.93 9.98 0.72
N PRO A 158 12.57 10.32 -0.41
CA PRO A 158 13.96 10.80 -0.44
C PRO A 158 14.19 12.04 0.44
N THR A 159 13.18 12.89 0.58
CA THR A 159 13.20 14.10 1.42
C THR A 159 13.30 13.78 2.92
N ILE A 160 12.78 12.64 3.35
CA ILE A 160 12.83 12.17 4.75
C ILE A 160 14.17 11.45 5.00
N ALA A 161 14.64 10.66 4.03
CA ALA A 161 15.93 9.97 4.14
C ALA A 161 17.09 10.95 4.37
N LYS A 162 17.13 12.08 3.66
CA LYS A 162 18.17 13.12 3.81
C LYS A 162 18.20 13.74 5.21
N LYS A 163 17.04 13.96 5.85
CA LYS A 163 16.96 14.51 7.22
C LYS A 163 17.54 13.56 8.28
N LYS A 164 17.46 12.25 8.04
CA LYS A 164 17.99 11.24 8.97
C LYS A 164 19.52 11.25 9.03
N TYR A 165 20.19 11.65 7.94
CA TYR A 165 21.65 11.75 7.87
C TYR A 165 22.20 13.13 8.25
N SER A 166 21.37 14.19 8.25
CA SER A 166 21.77 15.54 8.68
C SER A 166 21.58 15.80 10.18
N GLY A 167 21.07 14.83 10.94
CA GLY A 167 20.90 14.90 12.40
C GLY A 167 21.90 14.03 13.18
N LEU A 168 22.96 13.56 12.52
CA LEU A 168 24.04 12.73 13.06
C LEU A 168 25.41 13.45 13.00
N GLN A 169 25.41 14.79 12.92
CA GLN A 169 26.60 15.64 13.04
C GLN A 169 26.49 16.51 14.28
#